data_AF-A0A819ZW43-F1
#
_entry.id   AF-A0A819ZW43-F1
#
_cell.length_a   1.000
_cell.length_b   1.000
_cell.length_c   1.000
_cell.angle_alpha   90.00
_cell.angle_beta   90.00
_cell.angle_gamma   90.00
#
_symmetry.space_group_name_H-M   'P 1'
#
loop_
_entity.id
_entity.type
_entity.pdbx_description
1 polymer ?
#
loop_
_entity_poly.entity_id
_entity_poly.type
_entity_poly.pdbx_seq_one_letter_code
_entity_poly.pdbx_strand_id
1 'polypeptide(L)'
;RAYLAYSEWILNNFNLKSKFQLTSIQEELQHKKISEHVPICDQICPIQQRKNISSDEFTGEWIVVLNRAGVGRREMKNANELVAALLQTFPDHSNPYLRVWPKQFNFNDNLYETARMARSIRLLIGVHGAGLSNTLFMRPGTILYEINPYGCRHLSFNFHRWAEVFNLQHALWIPSQGNNGRIDDICDRESSTTLNVKEIINEVKNLLKDEVEYRSGYIRRALKIMTDMSIVNHPPPGFEKFL
;
A
#
# COMPACT_ATOMS: atom_id res chain seq x y z
N ARG A 1 -10.85 -5.56 -10.62
CA ARG A 1 -11.70 -6.64 -10.07
C ARG A 1 -11.70 -6.60 -8.53
N ALA A 2 -10.56 -6.68 -7.85
CA ALA A 2 -10.49 -6.49 -6.39
C ALA A 2 -10.99 -5.10 -5.91
N TYR A 3 -10.68 -4.03 -6.66
CA TYR A 3 -11.17 -2.67 -6.39
C TYR A 3 -12.71 -2.60 -6.33
N LEU A 4 -13.40 -3.21 -7.31
CA LEU A 4 -14.87 -3.23 -7.37
C LEU A 4 -15.48 -4.07 -6.25
N ALA A 5 -14.91 -5.24 -5.96
CA ALA A 5 -15.39 -6.09 -4.88
C ALA A 5 -15.23 -5.43 -3.50
N TYR A 6 -14.13 -4.69 -3.28
CA TYR A 6 -13.85 -4.02 -2.01
C TYR A 6 -14.67 -2.73 -1.85
N SER A 7 -14.85 -1.96 -2.94
CA SER A 7 -15.75 -0.81 -2.92
C SER A 7 -17.20 -1.21 -2.69
N GLU A 8 -17.67 -2.30 -3.29
CA GLU A 8 -19.05 -2.80 -3.08
C GLU A 8 -19.24 -3.37 -1.67
N TRP A 9 -18.23 -4.04 -1.09
CA TRP A 9 -18.28 -4.45 0.32
C TRP A 9 -18.40 -3.25 1.27
N ILE A 10 -17.62 -2.18 1.05
CA ILE A 10 -17.74 -0.93 1.83
C ILE A 10 -19.12 -0.31 1.62
N LEU A 11 -19.58 -0.15 0.37
CA LEU A 11 -20.88 0.45 0.08
C LEU A 11 -22.03 -0.31 0.75
N ASN A 12 -21.97 -1.65 0.72
CA ASN A 12 -22.97 -2.51 1.34
C ASN A 12 -22.95 -2.45 2.88
N ASN A 13 -21.77 -2.48 3.51
CA ASN A 13 -21.66 -2.44 4.97
C ASN A 13 -21.96 -1.06 5.58
N PHE A 14 -21.83 0.01 4.79
CA PHE A 14 -22.15 1.38 5.23
C PHE A 14 -23.47 1.90 4.66
N ASN A 15 -24.27 1.05 4.00
CA ASN A 15 -25.57 1.36 3.41
C ASN A 15 -25.53 2.59 2.46
N LEU A 16 -24.42 2.74 1.74
CA LEU A 16 -24.19 3.82 0.80
C LEU A 16 -24.67 3.39 -0.59
N LYS A 17 -25.42 4.25 -1.29
CA LYS A 17 -25.87 3.97 -2.66
C LYS A 17 -24.66 3.90 -3.61
N SER A 18 -24.44 2.73 -4.22
CA SER A 18 -23.50 2.60 -5.32
C SER A 18 -23.96 3.48 -6.49
N LYS A 19 -23.04 4.30 -7.03
CA LYS A 19 -23.26 5.03 -8.29
C LYS A 19 -22.93 4.16 -9.51
N PHE A 20 -22.46 2.93 -9.30
CA PHE A 20 -22.13 1.99 -10.35
C PHE A 20 -23.33 1.06 -10.57
N GLN A 21 -23.89 1.06 -11.78
CA GLN A 21 -24.80 0.00 -12.20
C GLN A 21 -23.96 -1.23 -12.50
N LEU A 22 -24.19 -2.29 -11.74
CA LEU A 22 -23.59 -3.60 -12.03
C LEU A 22 -24.14 -4.09 -13.36
N THR A 23 -23.30 -4.74 -14.16
CA THR A 23 -23.79 -5.48 -15.32
C THR A 23 -24.48 -6.75 -14.84
N SER A 24 -25.37 -7.32 -15.66
CA SER A 24 -26.08 -8.57 -15.34
C SER A 24 -25.13 -9.72 -14.92
N ILE A 25 -23.93 -9.77 -15.51
CA ILE A 25 -22.88 -10.74 -15.14
C ILE A 25 -22.33 -10.47 -13.74
N GLN A 26 -22.17 -9.20 -13.33
CA GLN A 26 -21.68 -8.83 -12.01
C GLN A 26 -22.73 -9.08 -10.92
N GLU A 27 -24.00 -8.85 -11.23
CA GLU A 27 -25.14 -9.20 -10.36
C GLU A 27 -25.22 -10.72 -10.17
N GLU A 28 -25.10 -11.49 -11.25
CA GLU A 28 -25.07 -12.96 -11.19
C GLU A 28 -23.92 -13.47 -10.32
N LEU A 29 -22.75 -12.83 -10.39
CA LEU A 29 -21.58 -13.17 -9.56
C LEU A 29 -21.74 -12.79 -8.08
N GLN A 30 -22.47 -11.71 -7.75
CA GLN A 30 -22.81 -11.38 -6.36
C GLN A 30 -23.86 -12.36 -5.79
N HIS A 31 -24.84 -12.76 -6.60
CA HIS A 31 -25.88 -13.71 -6.20
C HIS A 31 -25.40 -15.15 -6.15
N LYS A 32 -24.33 -15.48 -6.88
CA LYS A 32 -23.53 -16.66 -6.63
C LYS A 32 -22.88 -16.48 -5.25
N LYS A 33 -23.62 -16.87 -4.19
CA LYS A 33 -23.04 -17.25 -2.90
C LYS A 33 -22.07 -18.39 -3.17
N ILE A 34 -20.88 -18.07 -3.64
CA ILE A 34 -19.73 -18.89 -3.32
C ILE A 34 -19.51 -18.53 -1.87
N SER A 35 -20.11 -19.31 -0.98
CA SER A 35 -19.52 -19.51 0.32
C SER A 35 -18.16 -20.14 0.06
N GLU A 36 -17.21 -19.34 -0.42
CA GLU A 36 -15.84 -19.51 0.04
C GLU A 36 -15.96 -19.25 1.54
N HIS A 37 -16.29 -20.32 2.27
CA HIS A 37 -15.75 -20.47 3.60
C HIS A 37 -14.27 -20.24 3.39
N VAL A 38 -13.79 -19.03 3.68
CA VAL A 38 -12.41 -18.88 4.12
C VAL A 38 -12.35 -19.87 5.26
N PRO A 39 -11.64 -21.01 5.13
CA PRO A 39 -11.63 -21.98 6.18
C PRO A 39 -11.07 -21.26 7.41
N ILE A 40 -11.94 -21.00 8.38
CA ILE A 40 -11.49 -20.78 9.75
C ILE A 40 -10.92 -22.14 10.09
N CYS A 41 -9.58 -22.24 10.08
CA CYS A 41 -8.88 -23.50 10.32
C CYS A 41 -9.11 -23.93 11.77
N ASP A 42 -10.24 -24.57 12.03
CA ASP A 42 -10.48 -25.33 13.24
C ASP A 42 -9.84 -26.71 13.05
N GLN A 43 -8.61 -26.79 13.55
CA GLN A 43 -7.84 -28.01 13.86
C GLN A 43 -7.59 -28.99 12.69
N ILE A 44 -6.30 -29.12 12.35
CA ILE A 44 -5.69 -30.14 11.49
C ILE A 44 -5.89 -29.90 9.98
N CYS A 45 -5.15 -28.93 9.43
CA CYS A 45 -4.76 -29.03 8.01
C CYS A 45 -3.69 -30.13 7.88
N PRO A 46 -3.88 -31.15 7.02
CA PRO A 46 -2.80 -32.06 6.70
C PRO A 46 -1.67 -31.23 6.07
N ILE A 47 -0.48 -31.34 6.66
CA ILE A 47 0.74 -30.75 6.11
C ILE A 47 1.02 -31.47 4.80
N GLN A 48 0.37 -31.04 3.71
CA GLN A 48 0.90 -31.29 2.39
C GLN A 48 2.25 -30.59 2.38
N GLN A 49 3.32 -31.37 2.34
CA GLN A 49 4.68 -30.90 2.13
C GLN A 49 4.72 -30.13 0.81
N ARG A 50 4.36 -28.85 0.87
CA ARG A 50 4.72 -27.88 -0.16
C ARG A 50 6.24 -27.95 -0.21
N LYS A 51 6.79 -28.28 -1.38
CA LYS A 51 8.19 -28.02 -1.72
C LYS A 51 8.57 -26.67 -1.11
N ASN A 52 9.69 -26.64 -0.38
CA ASN A 52 10.28 -25.47 0.28
C ASN A 52 10.43 -24.27 -0.68
N ILE A 53 9.32 -23.62 -1.02
CA ILE A 53 9.29 -22.24 -1.48
C ILE A 53 9.31 -21.47 -0.17
N SER A 54 10.45 -20.86 0.15
CA SER A 54 10.72 -20.03 1.32
C SER A 54 9.46 -19.33 1.83
N SER A 55 8.70 -19.98 2.72
CA SER A 55 7.44 -19.43 3.22
C SER A 55 7.68 -18.23 4.15
N ASP A 56 8.93 -18.04 4.57
CA ASP A 56 9.38 -17.03 5.51
C ASP A 56 9.88 -15.72 4.88
N GLU A 57 9.89 -15.56 3.55
CA GLU A 57 10.52 -14.38 2.92
C GLU A 57 9.86 -13.03 3.34
N PHE A 58 8.62 -13.05 3.82
CA PHE A 58 7.86 -11.85 4.23
C PHE A 58 7.50 -11.80 5.73
N THR A 59 8.31 -12.43 6.58
CA THR A 59 8.11 -12.40 8.05
C THR A 59 8.82 -11.22 8.69
N GLY A 60 8.14 -10.09 8.92
CA GLY A 60 8.73 -8.90 9.58
C GLY A 60 8.35 -7.60 8.89
N GLU A 61 9.19 -6.58 9.04
CA GLU A 61 8.93 -5.22 8.58
C GLU A 61 9.99 -4.75 7.57
N TRP A 62 9.57 -4.52 6.33
CA TRP A 62 10.45 -4.26 5.20
C TRP A 62 10.38 -2.81 4.68
N ILE A 63 11.54 -2.29 4.30
CA ILE A 63 11.70 -1.19 3.35
C ILE A 63 11.79 -1.81 1.96
N VAL A 64 10.90 -1.43 1.06
CA VAL A 64 10.88 -1.95 -0.31
C VAL A 64 10.90 -0.82 -1.33
N VAL A 65 11.52 -1.09 -2.48
CA VAL A 65 11.55 -0.19 -3.64
C VAL A 65 10.77 -0.83 -4.78
N LEU A 66 9.62 -0.25 -5.11
CA LEU A 66 8.71 -0.70 -6.16
C LEU A 66 8.92 0.14 -7.42
N ASN A 67 9.35 -0.50 -8.50
CA ASN A 67 9.67 0.15 -9.76
C ASN A 67 8.87 -0.44 -10.93
N ARG A 68 8.84 0.27 -12.06
CA ARG A 68 8.31 -0.22 -13.34
C ARG A 68 9.44 -0.61 -14.30
N ALA A 69 10.42 -1.37 -13.81
CA ALA A 69 11.61 -1.71 -14.57
C ALA A 69 11.27 -2.39 -15.90
N GLY A 70 11.88 -1.92 -17.00
CA GLY A 70 11.73 -2.52 -18.33
C GLY A 70 10.45 -2.15 -19.07
N VAL A 71 9.60 -1.29 -18.48
CA VAL A 71 8.39 -0.79 -19.15
C VAL A 71 8.70 0.44 -20.03
N GLY A 72 9.82 1.12 -19.80
CA GLY A 72 10.28 2.26 -20.60
C GLY A 72 9.50 3.57 -20.35
N ARG A 73 8.57 3.56 -19.40
CA ARG A 73 7.75 4.70 -18.99
C ARG A 73 7.43 4.63 -17.50
N ARG A 74 7.42 5.78 -16.82
CA ARG A 74 7.18 5.89 -15.36
C ARG A 74 8.07 4.98 -14.53
N GLU A 75 9.36 4.96 -14.85
CA GLU A 75 10.35 4.11 -14.18
C GLU A 75 11.39 4.95 -13.43
N MET A 76 11.92 4.41 -12.33
CA MET A 76 13.12 4.90 -11.68
C MET A 76 14.34 4.35 -12.42
N LYS A 77 15.15 5.23 -13.02
CA LYS A 77 16.34 4.81 -13.80
C LYS A 77 17.42 4.20 -12.91
N ASN A 78 17.58 4.73 -11.69
CA ASN A 78 18.60 4.34 -10.74
C ASN A 78 18.03 3.63 -9.49
N ALA A 79 16.98 2.81 -9.65
CA ALA A 79 16.39 2.06 -8.54
C ALA A 79 17.40 1.13 -7.83
N ASN A 80 18.32 0.51 -8.58
CA ASN A 80 19.34 -0.37 -8.00
C ASN A 80 20.32 0.40 -7.10
N GLU A 81 20.68 1.64 -7.46
CA GLU A 81 21.52 2.51 -6.63
C GLU A 81 20.80 2.88 -5.33
N LEU A 82 19.49 3.16 -5.40
CA LEU A 82 18.68 3.42 -4.22
C LEU A 82 18.64 2.20 -3.28
N VAL A 83 18.40 0.99 -3.82
CA VAL A 83 18.40 -0.24 -3.01
C VAL A 83 19.77 -0.46 -2.35
N ALA A 84 20.86 -0.29 -3.09
CA ALA A 84 22.22 -0.40 -2.54
C ALA A 84 22.47 0.62 -1.42
N ALA A 85 22.04 1.88 -1.60
CA ALA A 85 22.19 2.91 -0.58
C ALA A 85 21.33 2.65 0.67
N LEU A 86 20.14 2.06 0.51
CA LEU A 86 19.30 1.63 1.63
C LEU A 86 19.97 0.51 2.42
N LEU A 87 20.51 -0.51 1.74
CA LEU A 87 21.24 -1.62 2.38
C LEU A 87 22.46 -1.11 3.17
N GLN A 88 23.22 -0.16 2.61
CA GLN A 88 24.34 0.47 3.32
C GLN A 88 23.89 1.30 4.53
N THR A 89 22.75 1.97 4.42
CA THR A 89 22.19 2.82 5.47
C THR A 89 21.61 2.01 6.63
N PHE A 90 20.98 0.87 6.33
CA PHE A 90 20.31 -0.01 7.28
C PHE A 90 20.89 -1.45 7.18
N PRO A 91 22.14 -1.67 7.66
CA PRO A 91 22.86 -2.92 7.43
C PRO A 91 22.41 -4.09 8.32
N ASP A 92 21.72 -3.81 9.44
CA ASP A 92 21.24 -4.85 10.34
C ASP A 92 19.96 -5.50 9.78
N HIS A 93 20.15 -6.59 9.03
CA HIS A 93 19.06 -7.39 8.51
C HIS A 93 18.59 -8.50 9.46
N SER A 94 19.22 -8.62 10.64
CA SER A 94 18.78 -9.56 11.68
C SER A 94 17.58 -9.04 12.46
N ASN A 95 17.41 -7.72 12.50
CA ASN A 95 16.27 -7.07 13.15
C ASN A 95 14.96 -7.30 12.36
N PRO A 96 13.99 -8.06 12.88
CA PRO A 96 12.74 -8.33 12.15
C PRO A 96 11.84 -7.09 11.99
N TYR A 97 12.12 -6.00 12.71
CA TYR A 97 11.32 -4.77 12.68
C TYR A 97 11.83 -3.70 11.70
N LEU A 98 12.99 -3.90 11.08
CA LEU A 98 13.49 -2.99 10.06
C LEU A 98 14.53 -3.67 9.17
N ARG A 99 14.13 -4.07 7.97
CA ARG A 99 15.03 -4.67 6.98
C ARG A 99 14.82 -4.05 5.62
N VAL A 100 15.84 -4.10 4.78
CA VAL A 100 15.75 -3.63 3.39
C VAL A 100 15.60 -4.84 2.48
N TRP A 101 14.65 -4.78 1.57
CA TRP A 101 14.53 -5.78 0.54
C TRP A 101 15.68 -5.64 -0.47
N PRO A 102 16.48 -6.68 -0.74
CA PRO A 102 17.79 -6.54 -1.38
C PRO A 102 17.73 -6.34 -2.90
N LYS A 103 16.54 -6.17 -3.48
CA LYS A 103 16.32 -6.04 -4.92
C LYS A 103 15.13 -5.15 -5.20
N GLN A 104 14.88 -4.84 -6.47
CA GLN A 104 13.62 -4.21 -6.85
C GLN A 104 12.47 -5.16 -6.53
N PHE A 105 11.44 -4.61 -5.91
CA PHE A 105 10.29 -5.35 -5.42
C PHE A 105 9.18 -5.34 -6.48
N ASN A 106 8.50 -6.47 -6.64
CA ASN A 106 7.29 -6.61 -7.43
C ASN A 106 6.27 -7.40 -6.60
N PHE A 107 5.00 -7.03 -6.69
CA PHE A 107 3.93 -7.80 -6.08
C PHE A 107 3.69 -9.12 -6.85
N ASN A 108 3.15 -10.11 -6.14
CA ASN A 108 2.83 -11.41 -6.72
C ASN A 108 1.50 -11.36 -7.50
N ASP A 109 1.35 -12.17 -8.54
CA ASP A 109 0.07 -12.27 -9.27
C ASP A 109 -1.05 -12.87 -8.41
N ASN A 110 -0.70 -13.62 -7.36
CA ASN A 110 -1.62 -14.15 -6.38
C ASN A 110 -2.02 -13.08 -5.35
N LEU A 111 -3.34 -12.90 -5.17
CA LEU A 111 -3.90 -11.90 -4.25
C LEU A 111 -3.51 -12.13 -2.79
N TYR A 112 -3.54 -13.38 -2.32
CA TYR A 112 -3.19 -13.72 -0.94
C TYR A 112 -1.72 -13.41 -0.66
N GLU A 113 -0.83 -13.79 -1.57
CA GLU A 113 0.59 -13.47 -1.45
C GLU A 113 0.82 -11.95 -1.54
N THR A 114 0.14 -11.24 -2.44
CA THR A 114 0.20 -9.77 -2.49
C THR A 114 -0.23 -9.13 -1.18
N ALA A 115 -1.33 -9.58 -0.58
CA ALA A 115 -1.78 -9.07 0.72
C ALA A 115 -0.77 -9.38 1.83
N ARG A 116 -0.22 -10.59 1.87
CA ARG A 116 0.81 -11.00 2.83
C ARG A 116 2.08 -10.14 2.70
N MET A 117 2.55 -9.96 1.47
CA MET A 117 3.69 -9.10 1.14
C MET A 117 3.43 -7.66 1.55
N ALA A 118 2.28 -7.09 1.17
CA ALA A 118 1.89 -5.73 1.51
C ALA A 118 1.86 -5.49 3.02
N ARG A 119 1.33 -6.45 3.78
CA ARG A 119 1.29 -6.35 5.25
C ARG A 119 2.68 -6.40 5.89
N SER A 120 3.65 -7.04 5.26
CA SER A 120 5.04 -7.05 5.76
C SER A 120 5.81 -5.75 5.48
N ILE A 121 5.25 -4.84 4.68
CA ILE A 121 5.92 -3.60 4.32
C ILE A 121 5.73 -2.56 5.44
N ARG A 122 6.84 -1.97 5.87
CA ARG A 122 6.88 -0.81 6.77
C ARG A 122 7.03 0.49 6.00
N LEU A 123 7.84 0.48 4.94
CA LEU A 123 8.04 1.62 4.06
C LEU A 123 8.07 1.15 2.60
N LEU A 124 7.16 1.68 1.79
CA LEU A 124 7.11 1.49 0.34
C LEU A 124 7.60 2.75 -0.35
N ILE A 125 8.73 2.65 -1.04
CA ILE A 125 9.18 3.69 -1.98
C ILE A 125 8.78 3.25 -3.38
N GLY A 126 8.03 4.06 -4.12
CA GLY A 126 7.72 3.68 -5.49
C GLY A 126 7.24 4.82 -6.36
N VAL A 127 7.47 4.66 -7.66
CA VAL A 127 6.99 5.61 -8.67
C VAL A 127 5.48 5.55 -8.83
N HIS A 128 4.89 6.71 -9.11
CA HIS A 128 3.46 6.82 -9.36
C HIS A 128 2.98 5.79 -10.39
N GLY A 129 2.00 4.98 -9.99
CA GLY A 129 1.45 3.93 -10.84
C GLY A 129 2.31 2.66 -10.96
N ALA A 130 3.33 2.44 -10.12
CA ALA A 130 4.10 1.19 -10.05
C ALA A 130 3.36 0.03 -9.36
N GLY A 131 2.03 0.07 -9.28
CA GLY A 131 1.26 -0.85 -8.43
C GLY A 131 1.08 -0.34 -6.99
N LEU A 132 1.26 0.97 -6.76
CA LEU A 132 1.00 1.62 -5.48
C LEU A 132 -0.44 1.41 -4.98
N SER A 133 -1.40 1.02 -5.83
CA SER A 133 -2.76 0.64 -5.40
C SER A 133 -2.77 -0.53 -4.39
N ASN A 134 -1.73 -1.36 -4.37
CA ASN A 134 -1.60 -2.44 -3.39
C ASN A 134 -1.38 -1.95 -1.95
N THR A 135 -1.20 -0.64 -1.76
CA THR A 135 -1.20 0.02 -0.44
C THR A 135 -2.49 -0.22 0.35
N LEU A 136 -3.60 -0.53 -0.32
CA LEU A 136 -4.86 -0.90 0.34
C LEU A 136 -4.73 -2.14 1.24
N PHE A 137 -3.74 -3.00 1.00
CA PHE A 137 -3.48 -4.20 1.82
C PHE A 137 -2.47 -3.95 2.94
N MET A 138 -1.85 -2.77 2.99
CA MET A 138 -0.82 -2.45 3.97
C MET A 138 -1.41 -2.28 5.37
N ARG A 139 -0.53 -2.37 6.36
CA ARG A 139 -0.93 -2.11 7.75
C ARG A 139 -1.09 -0.59 7.95
N PRO A 140 -2.08 -0.16 8.75
CA PRO A 140 -2.12 1.22 9.22
C PRO A 140 -0.78 1.62 9.85
N GLY A 141 -0.33 2.84 9.57
CA GLY A 141 0.96 3.37 10.00
C GLY A 141 2.12 3.10 9.03
N THR A 142 1.97 2.19 8.05
CA THR A 142 2.96 2.00 6.98
C THR A 142 3.18 3.32 6.22
N ILE A 143 4.43 3.56 5.82
CA ILE A 143 4.84 4.75 5.07
C ILE A 143 4.77 4.45 3.57
N LEU A 144 3.95 5.22 2.86
CA LEU A 144 3.93 5.31 1.41
C LEU A 144 4.77 6.52 0.98
N TYR A 145 5.97 6.26 0.47
CA TYR A 145 6.82 7.28 -0.14
C TYR A 145 6.68 7.24 -1.66
N GLU A 146 5.82 8.10 -2.17
CA GLU A 146 5.51 8.21 -3.58
C GLU A 146 6.54 9.08 -4.31
N ILE A 147 7.02 8.59 -5.46
CA ILE A 147 7.90 9.32 -6.37
C ILE A 147 7.10 9.72 -7.60
N ASN A 148 6.96 11.02 -7.85
CA ASN A 148 6.35 11.52 -9.07
C ASN A 148 7.38 11.98 -10.08
N PRO A 149 7.05 11.92 -11.39
CA PRO A 149 7.82 12.61 -12.40
C PRO A 149 7.78 14.13 -12.22
N TYR A 150 8.71 14.82 -12.89
CA TYR A 150 8.78 16.28 -12.90
C TYR A 150 7.45 16.92 -13.36
N GLY A 151 7.08 18.04 -12.73
CA GLY A 151 5.82 18.75 -13.01
C GLY A 151 4.53 18.03 -12.59
N CYS A 152 4.61 16.78 -12.08
CA CYS A 152 3.45 15.92 -11.87
C CYS A 152 2.90 15.90 -10.44
N ARG A 153 3.08 16.96 -9.63
CA ARG A 153 2.60 17.02 -8.23
C ARG A 153 1.11 16.65 -8.08
N HIS A 154 0.29 17.11 -9.02
CA HIS A 154 -1.16 16.89 -8.99
C HIS A 154 -1.58 15.41 -9.04
N LEU A 155 -0.71 14.50 -9.52
CA LEU A 155 -0.99 13.07 -9.55
C LEU A 155 -1.09 12.44 -8.15
N SER A 156 -0.39 13.02 -7.17
CA SER A 156 -0.34 12.49 -5.80
C SER A 156 -1.64 12.65 -5.02
N PHE A 157 -2.57 13.46 -5.51
CA PHE A 157 -3.85 13.70 -4.84
C PHE A 157 -4.59 12.40 -4.47
N ASN A 158 -4.56 11.41 -5.37
CA ASN A 158 -5.23 10.13 -5.14
C ASN A 158 -4.54 9.30 -4.05
N PHE A 159 -3.22 9.22 -4.08
CA PHE A 159 -2.45 8.43 -3.11
C PHE A 159 -2.39 9.09 -1.74
N HIS A 160 -2.40 10.42 -1.68
CA HIS A 160 -2.55 11.15 -0.44
C HIS A 160 -3.90 10.83 0.23
N ARG A 161 -5.01 10.94 -0.50
CA ARG A 161 -6.34 10.57 0.03
C ARG A 161 -6.44 9.09 0.40
N TRP A 162 -5.82 8.20 -0.38
CA TRP A 162 -5.77 6.79 -0.01
C TRP A 162 -5.00 6.56 1.28
N ALA A 163 -3.88 7.26 1.49
CA ALA A 163 -3.16 7.17 2.73
C ALA A 163 -4.00 7.65 3.92
N GLU A 164 -4.79 8.72 3.77
CA GLU A 164 -5.72 9.15 4.83
C GLU A 164 -6.76 8.07 5.15
N VAL A 165 -7.40 7.50 4.13
CA VAL A 165 -8.45 6.46 4.29
C VAL A 165 -7.91 5.20 4.95
N PHE A 166 -6.72 4.75 4.54
CA PHE A 166 -6.09 3.53 5.09
C PHE A 166 -5.17 3.80 6.27
N ASN A 167 -5.15 5.05 6.76
CA ASN A 167 -4.31 5.52 7.85
C ASN A 167 -2.82 5.17 7.64
N LEU A 168 -2.32 5.38 6.43
CA LEU A 168 -0.91 5.32 6.06
C LEU A 168 -0.27 6.70 6.26
N GLN A 169 1.04 6.73 6.36
CA GLN A 169 1.81 7.98 6.24
C GLN A 169 2.14 8.20 4.77
N HIS A 170 1.89 9.38 4.22
CA HIS A 170 2.20 9.70 2.83
C HIS A 170 3.32 10.72 2.77
N ALA A 171 4.38 10.37 2.06
CA ALA A 171 5.46 11.27 1.68
C ALA A 171 5.53 11.34 0.16
N LEU A 172 5.91 12.49 -0.36
CA LEU A 172 5.99 12.73 -1.80
C LEU A 172 7.34 13.34 -2.15
N TRP A 173 8.03 12.70 -3.09
CA TRP A 173 9.20 13.28 -3.73
C TRP A 173 8.90 13.62 -5.19
N ILE A 174 9.40 14.78 -5.60
CA ILE A 174 9.29 15.27 -6.97
C ILE A 174 10.67 15.83 -7.32
N PRO A 175 11.25 15.48 -8.48
CA PRO A 175 12.51 16.08 -8.89
C PRO A 175 12.35 17.59 -9.05
N SER A 176 13.42 18.34 -8.78
CA SER A 176 13.45 19.78 -8.97
C SER A 176 13.61 20.20 -10.44
N GLN A 177 14.04 19.29 -11.31
CA GLN A 177 14.25 19.51 -12.74
C GLN A 177 13.75 18.32 -13.57
N GLY A 178 13.30 18.59 -14.79
CA GLY A 178 12.95 17.53 -15.75
C GLY A 178 14.17 16.76 -16.26
N ASN A 179 13.93 15.63 -16.94
CA ASN A 179 14.99 14.75 -17.46
C ASN A 179 16.01 15.43 -18.40
N ASN A 180 15.68 16.59 -18.97
CA ASN A 180 16.51 17.36 -19.89
C ASN A 180 17.06 18.66 -19.26
N GLY A 181 16.99 18.81 -17.93
CA GLY A 181 17.33 20.06 -17.24
C GLY A 181 16.35 21.21 -17.52
N ARG A 182 15.23 20.93 -18.17
CA ARG A 182 14.15 21.90 -18.40
C ARG A 182 13.39 22.15 -17.10
N ILE A 183 13.03 23.41 -16.91
CA ILE A 183 12.28 23.93 -15.75
C ILE A 183 10.82 24.21 -16.18
N ASP A 184 10.28 23.44 -17.13
CA ASP A 184 8.88 23.58 -17.54
C ASP A 184 7.97 22.73 -16.65
N ASP A 185 7.05 23.37 -15.91
CA ASP A 185 6.11 22.68 -15.01
C ASP A 185 5.09 21.75 -15.72
N ILE A 186 5.27 21.48 -17.01
CA ILE A 186 4.41 20.58 -17.78
C ILE A 186 4.69 19.15 -17.33
N CYS A 187 3.71 18.56 -16.66
CA CYS A 187 3.77 17.17 -16.23
C CYS A 187 3.91 16.21 -17.42
N ASP A 188 5.09 15.60 -17.54
CA ASP A 188 5.29 14.42 -18.38
C ASP A 188 5.03 13.16 -17.55
N ARG A 189 3.78 12.68 -17.65
CA ARG A 189 3.30 11.50 -16.93
C ARG A 189 4.01 10.21 -17.32
N GLU A 190 4.61 10.13 -18.49
CA GLU A 190 5.25 8.90 -18.96
C GLU A 190 6.77 8.93 -18.78
N SER A 191 7.33 10.09 -18.46
CA SER A 191 8.77 10.22 -18.20
C SER A 191 9.26 9.26 -17.11
N SER A 192 10.43 8.70 -17.37
CA SER A 192 11.26 8.07 -16.34
C SER A 192 11.80 9.13 -15.39
N THR A 193 12.30 8.72 -14.23
CA THR A 193 12.79 9.65 -13.20
C THR A 193 14.13 9.15 -12.68
N THR A 194 15.12 10.03 -12.65
CA THR A 194 16.40 9.76 -11.96
C THR A 194 16.34 10.40 -10.58
N LEU A 195 16.57 9.60 -9.55
CA LEU A 195 16.49 10.05 -8.16
C LEU A 195 17.79 10.68 -7.70
N ASN A 196 17.69 11.73 -6.88
CA ASN A 196 18.78 12.10 -5.99
C ASN A 196 18.78 11.13 -4.80
N VAL A 197 19.54 10.04 -4.91
CA VAL A 197 19.53 8.96 -3.90
C VAL A 197 19.83 9.48 -2.49
N LYS A 198 20.76 10.43 -2.34
CA LYS A 198 21.10 11.00 -1.03
C LYS A 198 19.91 11.70 -0.37
N GLU A 199 19.15 12.44 -1.15
CA GLU A 199 17.94 13.13 -0.68
C GLU A 199 16.87 12.12 -0.24
N ILE A 200 16.61 11.09 -1.05
CA ILE A 200 15.66 10.02 -0.71
C ILE A 200 16.08 9.31 0.57
N ILE A 201 17.36 8.97 0.73
CA ILE A 201 17.87 8.30 1.93
C ILE A 201 17.73 9.17 3.18
N ASN A 202 18.03 10.46 3.08
CA ASN A 202 17.84 11.39 4.20
C ASN A 202 16.37 11.47 4.60
N GLU A 203 15.46 11.54 3.63
CA GLU A 203 14.04 11.58 3.91
C GLU A 203 13.53 10.27 4.51
N VAL A 204 14.00 9.11 4.03
CA VAL A 204 13.68 7.81 4.64
C VAL A 204 14.09 7.76 6.13
N LYS A 205 15.26 8.31 6.49
CA LYS A 205 15.68 8.41 7.89
C LYS A 205 14.74 9.29 8.72
N ASN A 206 14.32 10.44 8.17
CA ASN A 206 13.38 11.34 8.83
C ASN A 206 12.03 10.65 9.05
N LEU A 207 11.46 10.08 7.99
CA LEU A 207 10.17 9.38 8.03
C LEU A 207 10.17 8.23 9.05
N LEU A 208 11.23 7.42 9.10
CA LEU A 208 11.33 6.32 10.08
C LEU A 208 11.53 6.81 11.52
N LYS A 209 12.16 7.96 11.71
CA LYS A 209 12.31 8.60 13.02
C LYS A 209 10.96 9.14 13.52
N ASP A 210 10.22 9.80 12.64
CA ASP A 210 8.93 10.44 12.95
C ASP A 210 7.78 9.42 13.01
N GLU A 211 7.95 8.23 12.41
CA GLU A 211 6.98 7.12 12.49
C GLU A 211 6.67 6.71 13.93
N VAL A 212 7.64 6.81 14.86
CA VAL A 212 7.44 6.44 16.27
C VAL A 212 6.33 7.29 16.90
N GLU A 213 6.25 8.57 16.54
CA GLU A 213 5.17 9.47 16.96
C GLU A 213 3.85 9.08 16.30
N TYR A 214 3.88 8.73 15.01
CA TYR A 214 2.69 8.34 14.26
C TYR A 214 2.07 7.02 14.75
N ARG A 215 2.88 6.00 15.04
CA ARG A 215 2.40 4.72 15.60
C ARG A 215 1.81 4.91 17.00
N SER A 216 2.44 5.73 17.83
CA SER A 216 1.94 6.06 19.17
C SER A 216 0.62 6.82 19.11
N GLY A 217 0.50 7.77 18.17
CA GLY A 217 -0.74 8.50 17.88
C GLY A 217 -1.84 7.61 17.27
N TYR A 218 -1.46 6.65 16.43
CA TYR A 218 -2.40 5.69 15.84
C TYR A 218 -3.01 4.78 16.90
N ILE A 219 -2.20 4.17 17.78
CA ILE A 219 -2.77 3.34 18.85
C ILE A 219 -3.76 4.17 19.68
N ARG A 220 -3.45 5.43 19.96
CA ARG A 220 -4.41 6.33 20.64
C ARG A 220 -5.67 6.63 19.82
N ARG A 221 -5.57 6.84 18.50
CA ARG A 221 -6.73 7.09 17.63
C ARG A 221 -7.57 5.83 17.40
N ALA A 222 -6.94 4.69 17.18
CA ALA A 222 -7.58 3.39 17.05
C ALA A 222 -8.27 3.00 18.37
N LEU A 223 -7.59 3.15 19.50
CA LEU A 223 -8.22 3.01 20.82
C LEU A 223 -9.38 3.97 20.96
N LYS A 224 -9.21 5.26 20.63
CA LYS A 224 -10.29 6.24 20.69
C LYS A 224 -11.51 5.80 19.89
N ILE A 225 -11.34 5.34 18.64
CA ILE A 225 -12.42 4.81 17.79
C ILE A 225 -13.03 3.54 18.40
N MET A 226 -12.21 2.59 18.84
CA MET A 226 -12.68 1.33 19.45
C MET A 226 -13.38 1.55 20.80
N THR A 227 -13.04 2.62 21.51
CA THR A 227 -13.66 3.03 22.78
C THR A 227 -14.70 4.13 22.60
N ASP A 228 -14.94 4.58 21.37
CA ASP A 228 -15.94 5.60 21.08
C ASP A 228 -17.32 4.95 21.17
N MET A 229 -17.93 5.06 22.35
CA MET A 229 -19.26 4.51 22.60
C MET A 229 -20.36 5.16 21.74
N SER A 230 -20.09 6.26 21.03
CA SER A 230 -21.03 6.83 20.08
C SER A 230 -21.17 6.00 18.79
N ILE A 231 -20.18 5.13 18.48
CA ILE A 231 -20.19 4.21 17.34
C ILE A 231 -20.98 2.93 17.65
N VAL A 232 -21.17 2.60 18.94
CA VAL A 232 -21.89 1.39 19.40
C VAL A 232 -23.39 1.47 19.14
N ASN A 233 -23.94 2.68 18.94
CA ASN A 233 -25.35 2.90 18.60
C ASN A 233 -25.61 2.91 17.09
N HIS A 234 -24.83 2.14 16.31
CA HIS A 234 -25.12 1.94 14.90
C HIS A 234 -25.59 0.51 14.58
N PRO A 235 -26.82 0.36 14.03
CA PRO A 235 -27.70 1.44 13.57
C PRO A 235 -28.49 2.08 14.73
N PRO A 236 -29.01 3.31 14.56
CA PRO A 236 -29.72 4.04 15.61
C PRO A 236 -30.99 3.30 16.07
N PRO A 237 -31.48 3.54 17.30
CA PRO A 237 -32.76 3.01 17.76
C PRO A 237 -33.88 3.36 16.75
N GLY A 238 -34.55 2.35 16.21
CA GLY A 238 -35.64 2.51 15.22
C GLY A 238 -35.30 2.07 13.79
N PHE A 239 -34.06 1.64 13.51
CA PHE A 239 -33.68 1.12 12.19
C PHE A 239 -34.35 -0.23 11.84
N GLU A 240 -34.86 -0.96 12.85
CA GLU A 240 -35.65 -2.19 12.69
C GLU A 240 -36.96 -1.99 11.91
N LYS A 241 -37.45 -0.74 11.81
CA LYS A 241 -38.69 -0.42 11.09
C LYS A 241 -38.54 -0.32 9.57
N PHE A 242 -37.32 -0.50 9.05
CA PHE A 242 -37.00 -0.39 7.63
C PHE A 242 -36.52 -1.71 6.99
N LEU A 243 -36.66 -2.84 7.71
CA LEU A 243 -36.53 -4.22 7.20
C LEU A 243 -37.92 -4.85 7.05
#